data_AF-A0A8S8YJZ2-F1
#
_entry.id   AF-A0A8S8YJZ2-F1
#
_cell.length_a   1.000
_cell.length_b   1.000
_cell.length_c   1.000
_cell.angle_alpha   90.00
_cell.angle_beta   90.00
_cell.angle_gamma   90.00
#
_symmetry.space_group_name_H-M   'P 1'
#
loop_
_entity.id
_entity.type
_entity.pdbx_description
1 polymer ?
#
loop_
_entity_poly.entity_id
_entity_poly.type
_entity_poly.pdbx_seq_one_letter_code
_entity_poly.pdbx_strand_id
1 'polypeptide(L)'
;MKERAVLLTFLFLFTSLAGCFGEEEIIETGKPEDEPLEEIRLNHLRMKGTHNSYHEKTPGVSTITPENNYTHANLSIQADRLGVRQFELDVHYIPGMGLRVFQQI
;
A
#
# COMPACT_ATOMS: atom_id res chain seq x y z
N MET A 1 -41.35 11.03 -15.83
CA MET A 1 -40.06 10.30 -15.80
C MET A 1 -38.89 11.14 -16.31
N LYS A 2 -39.04 11.83 -17.45
CA LYS A 2 -38.01 12.70 -18.05
C LYS A 2 -37.54 13.84 -17.13
N GLU A 3 -38.46 14.49 -16.42
CA GLU A 3 -38.17 15.59 -15.48
C GLU A 3 -37.35 15.13 -14.27
N ARG A 4 -37.65 13.94 -13.72
CA ARG A 4 -36.90 13.34 -12.61
C ARG A 4 -35.50 12.94 -13.02
N ALA A 5 -35.34 12.46 -14.26
CA ALA A 5 -34.03 12.13 -14.81
C ALA A 5 -33.16 13.38 -14.97
N VAL A 6 -33.72 14.48 -15.50
CA VAL A 6 -33.03 15.77 -15.63
C VAL A 6 -32.59 16.31 -14.27
N LEU A 7 -33.49 16.27 -13.27
CA LEU A 7 -33.18 16.73 -11.91
C LEU A 7 -32.03 15.94 -11.28
N LEU A 8 -32.04 14.60 -11.42
CA LEU A 8 -30.97 13.74 -10.92
C LEU A 8 -29.64 14.00 -11.62
N THR A 9 -29.65 14.22 -12.93
CA THR A 9 -28.43 14.57 -13.69
C THR A 9 -27.82 15.88 -13.19
N PHE A 10 -28.63 16.91 -12.95
CA PHE A 10 -28.14 18.17 -12.39
C PHE A 10 -27.59 18.00 -10.96
N LEU A 11 -28.24 17.18 -10.13
CA LEU A 11 -27.78 16.91 -8.77
C LEU A 11 -26.39 16.25 -8.76
N PHE A 12 -26.15 15.26 -9.63
CA PHE A 12 -24.83 14.61 -9.77
C PHE A 12 -23.76 15.55 -10.36
N LEU A 13 -24.14 16.49 -11.22
CA LEU A 13 -23.19 17.48 -11.75
C LEU A 13 -22.83 18.55 -10.72
N PHE A 14 -23.76 19.00 -9.88
CA PHE A 14 -23.44 20.05 -8.90
C PHE A 14 -22.59 19.55 -7.74
N THR A 15 -22.77 18.31 -7.30
CA THR A 15 -21.99 17.73 -6.19
C THR A 15 -20.52 17.47 -6.57
N SER A 16 -20.21 17.29 -7.85
CA SER A 16 -18.82 17.13 -8.32
C SER A 16 -18.03 18.44 -8.38
N LEU A 17 -18.70 19.60 -8.39
CA LEU A 17 -18.04 20.92 -8.35
C LEU A 17 -17.94 21.51 -6.94
N ALA A 18 -18.78 21.08 -5.99
CA ALA A 18 -18.77 21.62 -4.62
C ALA A 18 -17.50 21.28 -3.83
N GLY A 19 -16.75 20.25 -4.23
CA GLY A 19 -15.48 19.89 -3.58
C GLY A 19 -14.26 20.70 -4.07
N CYS A 20 -14.41 21.55 -5.10
CA CYS A 20 -13.29 22.28 -5.70
C CYS A 20 -13.25 23.77 -5.32
N PHE A 21 -14.32 24.31 -4.75
CA PHE A 21 -14.33 25.66 -4.18
C PHE A 21 -13.95 25.56 -2.70
N GLY A 22 -12.64 25.38 -2.45
CA GLY A 22 -12.08 25.60 -1.12
C GLY A 22 -12.28 27.06 -0.73
N GLU A 23 -12.72 27.31 0.50
CA GLU A 23 -12.68 28.65 1.08
C GLU A 23 -11.21 29.11 1.07
N GLU A 24 -10.89 30.15 0.29
CA GLU A 24 -9.61 30.84 0.44
C GLU A 24 -9.65 31.51 1.82
N GLU A 25 -9.05 30.84 2.80
CA GLU A 25 -8.76 31.41 4.10
C GLU A 25 -8.02 32.73 3.86
N ILE A 26 -8.64 33.85 4.22
CA ILE A 26 -8.00 35.15 4.23
C ILE A 26 -6.97 35.08 5.35
N ILE A 27 -5.74 34.65 5.01
CA ILE A 27 -4.61 34.65 5.93
C ILE A 27 -4.27 36.13 6.16
N GLU A 28 -4.75 36.63 7.29
CA GLU A 28 -4.30 37.87 7.89
C GLU A 28 -2.77 37.85 7.97
N THR A 29 -2.15 38.94 7.56
CA THR A 29 -0.71 39.14 7.39
C THR A 29 0.08 38.89 8.68
N GLY A 30 0.31 37.62 9.00
CA GLY A 30 1.29 37.13 9.95
C GLY A 30 2.20 36.18 9.18
N LYS A 31 3.47 36.55 9.03
CA LYS A 31 4.51 35.69 8.46
C LYS A 31 4.38 34.31 9.14
N PRO A 32 4.11 33.20 8.43
CA PRO A 32 4.04 31.91 9.09
C PRO A 32 5.40 31.70 9.75
N GLU A 33 5.41 31.59 11.07
CA GLU A 33 6.57 31.04 11.74
C GLU A 33 6.76 29.64 11.12
N ASP A 34 7.97 29.35 10.63
CA ASP A 34 8.34 28.01 10.15
C ASP A 34 8.30 27.06 11.36
N GLU A 35 7.09 26.67 11.77
CA GLU A 35 6.86 25.59 12.71
C GLU A 35 7.60 24.36 12.15
N PRO A 36 8.56 23.79 12.91
CA PRO A 36 9.31 22.65 12.41
C PRO A 36 8.33 21.51 12.14
N LEU A 37 8.36 21.00 10.90
CA LEU A 37 7.54 19.85 10.50
C LEU A 37 7.68 18.74 11.53
N GLU A 38 6.54 18.22 12.00
CA GLU A 38 6.51 17.13 12.96
C GLU A 38 7.34 15.94 12.45
N GLU A 39 8.25 15.44 13.29
CA GLU A 39 9.11 14.32 12.92
C GLU A 39 8.30 13.02 12.86
N ILE A 40 7.94 12.58 11.64
CA ILE A 40 7.23 11.32 11.42
C ILE A 40 8.22 10.15 11.46
N ARG A 41 8.04 9.25 12.43
CA ARG A 41 8.83 8.01 12.58
C ARG A 41 8.21 6.86 11.78
N LEU A 42 9.00 5.84 11.45
CA LEU A 42 8.53 4.66 10.72
C LEU A 42 7.33 3.96 11.41
N ASN A 43 7.28 3.94 12.74
CA ASN A 43 6.18 3.36 13.50
C ASN A 43 4.88 4.20 13.49
N HIS A 44 4.93 5.44 13.01
CA HIS A 44 3.74 6.27 12.77
C HIS A 44 3.14 6.03 11.37
N LEU A 45 3.87 5.34 10.48
CA LEU A 45 3.44 5.06 9.12
C LEU A 45 2.64 3.76 9.04
N ARG A 46 1.52 3.79 8.31
CA ARG A 46 0.85 2.58 7.86
C ARG A 46 1.43 2.17 6.51
N MET A 47 1.86 0.93 6.41
CA MET A 47 2.47 0.39 5.20
C MET A 47 1.93 -0.99 4.88
N LYS A 48 1.92 -1.33 3.59
CA LYS A 48 1.54 -2.66 3.11
C LYS A 48 2.73 -3.60 3.31
N GLY A 49 2.48 -4.73 3.98
CA GLY A 49 3.45 -5.80 4.16
C GLY A 49 3.05 -7.08 3.42
N THR A 50 4.02 -7.95 3.18
CA THR A 50 3.79 -9.34 2.75
C THR A 50 4.44 -10.31 3.71
N HIS A 51 3.70 -11.35 4.09
CA HIS A 51 4.22 -12.48 4.86
C HIS A 51 4.96 -13.42 3.92
N ASN A 52 6.09 -13.96 4.38
CA ASN A 52 7.00 -14.80 3.59
C ASN A 52 7.22 -14.24 2.17
N SER A 53 7.79 -13.04 2.09
CA SER A 53 7.81 -12.20 0.88
C SER A 53 8.50 -12.83 -0.32
N TYR A 54 9.28 -13.90 -0.12
CA TYR A 54 9.94 -14.68 -1.18
C TYR A 54 9.38 -16.11 -1.27
N HIS A 55 8.08 -16.28 -1.02
CA HIS A 55 7.42 -17.57 -1.23
C HIS A 55 7.34 -17.91 -2.72
N GLU A 56 7.88 -19.07 -3.08
CA GLU A 56 7.78 -19.73 -4.38
C GLU A 56 7.11 -21.10 -4.17
N LYS A 57 6.02 -21.32 -4.89
CA LYS A 57 5.31 -22.59 -4.91
C LYS A 57 6.27 -23.75 -5.15
N THR A 58 6.36 -24.66 -4.19
CA THR A 58 7.16 -25.88 -4.32
C THR A 58 6.29 -27.04 -4.85
N PRO A 59 6.61 -27.64 -6.01
CA PRO A 59 5.86 -28.78 -6.54
C PRO A 59 5.78 -29.95 -5.56
N GLY A 60 4.63 -30.62 -5.51
CA GLY A 60 4.35 -31.73 -4.59
C GLY A 60 3.94 -31.24 -3.19
N VAL A 61 4.74 -30.37 -2.59
CA VAL A 61 4.42 -29.75 -1.29
C VAL A 61 3.14 -28.91 -1.37
N SER A 62 3.01 -28.08 -2.41
CA SER A 62 1.82 -27.25 -2.63
C SER A 62 0.51 -28.04 -2.80
N THR A 63 0.60 -29.35 -3.05
CA THR A 63 -0.56 -30.24 -3.18
C THR A 63 -0.98 -30.81 -1.82
N ILE A 64 -0.04 -30.92 -0.88
CA ILE A 64 -0.28 -31.38 0.50
C ILE A 64 -0.76 -30.22 1.37
N THR A 65 -0.21 -29.02 1.14
CA THR A 65 -0.53 -27.78 1.85
C THR A 65 -1.10 -26.75 0.87
N PRO A 66 -2.41 -26.78 0.53
CA PRO A 66 -3.00 -25.93 -0.49
C PRO A 66 -2.87 -24.43 -0.23
N GLU A 67 -2.78 -24.01 1.03
CA GLU A 67 -2.55 -22.63 1.44
C GLU A 67 -1.17 -22.11 1.01
N ASN A 68 -0.21 -23.00 0.78
CA ASN A 68 1.13 -22.72 0.26
C ASN A 68 1.24 -22.96 -1.25
N ASN A 69 0.10 -22.95 -1.95
CA ASN A 69 0.02 -23.08 -3.41
C ASN A 69 -0.01 -21.71 -4.10
N TYR A 70 0.99 -20.87 -3.82
CA TYR A 70 1.14 -19.57 -4.47
C TYR A 70 2.62 -19.23 -4.71
N THR A 71 2.88 -18.26 -5.56
CA THR A 71 4.21 -17.66 -5.72
C THR A 71 4.01 -16.15 -5.68
N HIS A 72 4.74 -15.47 -4.80
CA HIS A 72 4.72 -14.00 -4.78
C HIS A 72 5.36 -13.44 -6.04
N ALA A 73 5.00 -12.20 -6.40
CA ALA A 73 5.78 -11.45 -7.37
C ALA A 73 7.21 -11.21 -6.82
N ASN A 74 8.20 -11.03 -7.70
CA ASN A 74 9.55 -10.65 -7.28
C ASN A 74 9.54 -9.42 -6.36
N LEU A 75 10.48 -9.36 -5.40
CA LEU A 75 10.54 -8.28 -4.40
C LEU A 75 10.55 -6.87 -5.03
N SER A 76 11.22 -6.70 -6.17
CA SER A 76 11.23 -5.43 -6.92
C SER A 76 9.84 -5.05 -7.42
N ILE A 77 9.06 -6.00 -7.93
CA ILE A 77 7.68 -5.77 -8.38
C ILE A 77 6.77 -5.48 -7.18
N GLN A 78 6.96 -6.19 -6.06
CA GLN A 78 6.23 -5.92 -4.83
C GLN A 78 6.45 -4.47 -4.36
N ALA A 79 7.70 -4.00 -4.37
CA ALA A 79 8.07 -2.64 -4.00
C ALA A 79 7.54 -1.61 -5.00
N ASP A 80 7.87 -1.77 -6.29
CA ASP A 80 7.68 -0.72 -7.29
C ASP A 80 6.23 -0.61 -7.76
N ARG A 81 5.53 -1.74 -7.89
CA ARG A 81 4.21 -1.79 -8.53
C ARG A 81 3.07 -2.12 -7.57
N LEU A 82 3.35 -2.88 -6.50
CA LEU A 82 2.32 -3.34 -5.57
C LEU A 82 2.26 -2.55 -4.25
N GLY A 83 3.16 -1.57 -4.09
CA GLY A 83 3.19 -0.65 -2.95
C GLY A 83 3.66 -1.28 -1.63
N VAL A 84 4.34 -2.44 -1.68
CA VAL A 84 4.83 -3.13 -0.48
C VAL A 84 6.04 -2.39 0.09
N ARG A 85 6.07 -2.19 1.41
CA ARG A 85 7.18 -1.55 2.15
C ARG A 85 7.63 -2.34 3.39
N GLN A 86 6.93 -3.42 3.74
CA GLN A 86 7.37 -4.38 4.76
C GLN A 86 7.54 -5.75 4.11
N PHE A 87 8.74 -6.30 4.25
CA PHE A 87 9.09 -7.62 3.74
C PHE A 87 9.49 -8.53 4.91
N GLU A 88 8.94 -9.73 4.92
CA GLU A 88 9.31 -10.80 5.83
C GLU A 88 10.12 -11.85 5.06
N LEU A 89 11.34 -12.12 5.52
CA LEU A 89 12.23 -13.09 4.90
C LEU A 89 12.69 -14.11 5.93
N ASP A 90 12.25 -15.35 5.77
CA ASP A 90 12.75 -16.46 6.55
C ASP A 90 14.11 -16.89 5.99
N VAL A 91 15.14 -16.90 6.84
CA VAL A 91 16.51 -17.19 6.39
C VAL A 91 17.18 -18.22 7.28
N HIS A 92 17.97 -19.11 6.68
CA HIS A 92 18.94 -19.93 7.39
C HIS A 92 20.36 -19.57 6.97
N TYR A 93 21.27 -19.62 7.94
CA TYR A 93 22.69 -19.53 7.67
C TYR A 93 23.23 -20.90 7.24
N ILE A 94 23.93 -20.93 6.11
CA ILE A 94 24.64 -22.12 5.65
C ILE A 94 26.15 -21.82 5.62
N PRO A 95 26.98 -22.58 6.36
CA PRO A 95 28.44 -22.40 6.37
C PRO A 95 29.03 -22.41 4.96
N GLY A 96 29.92 -21.46 4.66
CA GLY A 96 30.56 -21.30 3.34
C GLY A 96 29.66 -20.70 2.25
N MET A 97 28.36 -20.58 2.49
CA MET A 97 27.39 -20.04 1.53
C MET A 97 26.73 -18.74 2.01
N GLY A 98 26.63 -18.53 3.33
CA GLY A 98 25.96 -17.37 3.93
C GLY A 98 24.47 -17.58 4.15
N LEU A 99 23.71 -16.49 4.29
CA LEU A 99 22.26 -16.56 4.45
C LEU A 99 21.59 -17.01 3.14
N ARG A 100 20.62 -17.90 3.27
CA ARG A 100 19.73 -18.32 2.19
C ARG A 100 18.29 -18.17 2.66
N VAL A 101 17.43 -17.78 1.74
CA VAL A 101 16.00 -17.67 2.00
C VAL A 101 15.41 -19.07 2.02
N PHE A 102 14.64 -19.34 3.06
CA PHE A 102 13.85 -20.54 3.22
C PHE A 102 12.38 -20.13 3.23
N GLN A 103 11.51 -21.12 3.06
CA GLN A 103 10.08 -20.89 3.06
C GLN A 103 9.47 -21.93 3.97
N GLN A 104 8.61 -21.49 4.88
CA GLN A 104 7.88 -22.40 5.75
C GLN A 104 6.81 -23.14 4.93
N ILE A 105 6.86 -24.48 5.00
CA ILE A 105 5.97 -25.43 4.32
C ILE A 105 4.71 -25.66 5.15
#